data_AF-A0A2K6FV44-F1
#
_entry.id   AF-A0A2K6FV44-F1
#
_cell.length_a   1.000
_cell.length_b   1.000
_cell.length_c   1.000
_cell.angle_alpha   90.00
_cell.angle_beta   90.00
_cell.angle_gamma   90.00
#
_symmetry.space_group_name_H-M   'P 1'
#
loop_
_entity.id
_entity.type
_entity.pdbx_description
1 polymer ?
#
loop_
_entity_poly.entity_id
_entity_poly.type
_entity_poly.pdbx_seq_one_letter_code
_entity_poly.pdbx_strand_id
1 'polypeptide(L)'
;MRLLFLAVLRPHTGNAVTAERVRVHLEAAGHVCILKDAFDFESPSEIANLISAEKCEAALALHLYRGGRLLQFAVAFTEPMRETAHAQWVDPVLTREVKAKVQRAAGVRQIGELPQEDLHAAVKNCFAVVNSSVSEGMSAAILEAMDLQVPVLARNIPGNAAVVKHQVTGLLFSDPQEFVQLAKRLVSDPALEKEIVANGKAYVRMHHSWRVERDTYQRLLRKLEGSPED
;
A
#
# COMPACT_ATOMS: atom_id res chain seq x y z
N MET A 1 -0.36 20.17 17.20
CA MET A 1 -1.68 19.50 17.06
C MET A 1 -1.77 18.15 17.75
N ARG A 2 -2.98 17.78 18.16
CA ARG A 2 -3.44 16.42 18.49
C ARG A 2 -4.20 15.82 17.29
N LEU A 3 -3.76 14.67 16.80
CA LEU A 3 -4.21 14.06 15.54
C LEU A 3 -4.78 12.67 15.78
N LEU A 4 -5.99 12.38 15.29
CA LEU A 4 -6.56 11.03 15.29
C LEU A 4 -6.16 10.31 13.99
N PHE A 5 -5.56 9.13 14.11
CA PHE A 5 -5.33 8.20 12.99
C PHE A 5 -6.31 7.04 13.09
N LEU A 6 -7.14 6.88 12.06
CA LEU A 6 -8.12 5.82 11.96
C LEU A 6 -7.77 4.91 10.79
N ALA A 7 -7.23 3.73 11.08
CA ALA A 7 -6.75 2.79 10.07
C ALA A 7 -7.19 1.37 10.41
N VAL A 8 -7.14 0.45 9.45
CA VAL A 8 -7.26 -0.99 9.77
C VAL A 8 -5.88 -1.47 10.24
N LEU A 9 -5.76 -1.83 11.52
CA LEU A 9 -4.47 -2.06 12.20
C LEU A 9 -4.08 -3.53 12.27
N ARG A 10 -4.55 -4.34 11.31
CA ARG A 10 -4.07 -5.72 11.23
C ARG A 10 -2.57 -5.74 10.98
N PRO A 11 -1.81 -6.59 11.70
CA PRO A 11 -0.39 -6.77 11.47
C PRO A 11 -0.08 -7.00 9.99
N HIS A 12 1.06 -6.48 9.54
CA HIS A 12 1.59 -6.73 8.19
C HIS A 12 0.68 -6.27 7.03
N THR A 13 -0.25 -5.34 7.28
CA THR A 13 -1.06 -4.71 6.21
C THR A 13 -0.54 -3.33 5.82
N GLY A 14 -0.75 -2.96 4.56
CA GLY A 14 -0.32 -1.64 4.05
C GLY A 14 -0.93 -0.45 4.79
N ASN A 15 -2.16 -0.59 5.33
CA ASN A 15 -2.79 0.45 6.14
C ASN A 15 -2.09 0.63 7.48
N ALA A 16 -1.84 -0.48 8.21
CA ALA A 16 -1.14 -0.45 9.49
C ALA A 16 0.28 0.13 9.34
N VAL A 17 1.03 -0.33 8.34
CA VAL A 17 2.39 0.16 8.06
C VAL A 17 2.39 1.64 7.68
N THR A 18 1.44 2.08 6.86
CA THR A 18 1.33 3.51 6.46
C THR A 18 0.94 4.39 7.63
N ALA A 19 -0.03 3.95 8.45
CA ALA A 19 -0.46 4.69 9.63
C ALA A 19 0.69 4.89 10.61
N GLU A 20 1.43 3.83 10.90
CA GLU A 20 2.57 3.88 11.80
C GLU A 20 3.70 4.76 11.26
N ARG A 21 4.02 4.64 9.96
CA ARG A 21 5.00 5.51 9.29
C ARG A 21 4.66 6.99 9.44
N VAL A 22 3.44 7.37 9.07
CA VAL A 22 3.03 8.77 9.08
C VAL A 22 2.90 9.27 10.52
N ARG A 23 2.47 8.43 11.47
CA ARG A 23 2.47 8.73 12.90
C ARG A 23 3.86 9.13 13.40
N VAL A 24 4.87 8.29 13.15
CA VAL A 24 6.27 8.55 13.54
C VAL A 24 6.78 9.88 12.99
N HIS A 25 6.44 10.21 11.74
CA HIS A 25 6.83 11.47 11.11
C HIS A 25 6.30 12.72 11.81
N LEU A 26 5.04 12.64 12.26
CA LEU A 26 4.34 13.76 12.89
C LEU A 26 4.70 13.89 14.36
N GLU A 27 4.90 12.77 15.06
CA GLU A 27 5.40 12.78 16.44
C GLU A 27 6.82 13.34 16.53
N ALA A 28 7.69 13.00 15.59
CA ALA A 28 9.02 13.60 15.48
C ALA A 28 8.98 15.12 15.22
N ALA A 29 7.83 15.66 14.77
CA ALA A 29 7.61 17.09 14.59
C ALA A 29 6.95 17.76 15.81
N GLY A 30 6.66 17.01 16.88
CA GLY A 30 6.03 17.51 18.11
C GLY A 30 4.50 17.42 18.12
N HIS A 31 3.86 16.77 17.13
CA HIS A 31 2.42 16.51 17.18
C HIS A 31 2.12 15.27 18.05
N VAL A 32 0.97 15.26 18.70
CA VAL A 32 0.49 14.08 19.44
C VAL A 32 -0.41 13.28 18.51
N CYS A 33 -0.11 12.00 18.28
CA CYS A 33 -0.90 11.16 17.37
C CYS A 33 -1.57 10.01 18.13
N ILE A 34 -2.88 9.89 17.99
CA ILE A 34 -3.69 8.84 18.59
C ILE A 34 -4.07 7.85 17.50
N LEU A 35 -3.53 6.64 17.55
CA LEU A 35 -3.80 5.59 16.57
C LEU A 35 -4.90 4.65 17.08
N LYS A 36 -5.95 4.43 16.28
CA LYS A 36 -7.07 3.53 16.60
C LYS A 36 -7.44 2.64 15.42
N ASP A 37 -7.89 1.42 15.72
CA ASP A 37 -8.39 0.53 14.69
C ASP A 37 -9.79 0.96 14.28
N ALA A 38 -10.02 1.09 12.96
CA ALA A 38 -11.33 1.40 12.40
C ALA A 38 -12.40 0.33 12.72
N PHE A 39 -12.00 -0.88 13.14
CA PHE A 39 -12.92 -1.93 13.59
C PHE A 39 -13.35 -1.82 15.04
N ASP A 40 -12.69 -0.97 15.84
CA ASP A 40 -13.10 -0.73 17.23
C ASP A 40 -14.36 0.15 17.33
N PHE A 41 -14.87 0.62 16.20
CA PHE A 41 -15.99 1.56 16.13
C PHE A 41 -17.07 1.11 15.15
N GLU A 42 -18.33 1.27 15.56
CA GLU A 42 -19.48 0.88 14.75
C GLU A 42 -20.11 2.07 14.04
N SER A 43 -20.01 3.27 14.64
CA SER A 43 -20.71 4.47 14.21
C SER A 43 -19.83 5.72 14.11
N PRO A 44 -20.18 6.70 13.25
CA PRO A 44 -19.51 8.00 13.22
C PRO A 44 -19.62 8.78 14.54
N SER A 45 -20.69 8.57 15.32
CA SER A 45 -20.90 9.23 16.61
C SER A 45 -19.85 8.83 17.64
N GLU A 46 -19.41 7.57 17.65
CA GLU A 46 -18.32 7.12 18.51
C GLU A 46 -17.00 7.82 18.19
N ILE A 47 -16.72 8.05 16.90
CA ILE A 47 -15.54 8.81 16.48
C ILE A 47 -15.65 10.28 16.87
N ALA A 48 -16.82 10.90 16.71
CA ALA A 48 -17.04 12.28 17.15
C ALA A 48 -16.81 12.43 18.67
N ASN A 49 -17.31 11.47 19.46
CA ASN A 49 -17.08 11.42 20.90
C ASN A 49 -15.59 11.27 21.23
N LEU A 50 -14.87 10.40 20.52
CA LEU A 50 -13.44 10.22 20.69
C LEU A 50 -12.66 11.51 20.36
N ILE A 51 -12.96 12.16 19.22
CA ILE A 51 -12.34 13.42 18.81
C ILE A 51 -12.52 14.49 19.90
N SER A 52 -13.73 14.60 20.45
CA SER A 52 -14.04 15.55 21.53
C SER A 52 -13.30 15.21 22.83
N ALA A 53 -13.38 13.95 23.28
CA ALA A 53 -12.76 13.48 24.52
C ALA A 53 -11.24 13.64 24.50
N GLU A 54 -10.62 13.28 23.37
CA GLU A 54 -9.18 13.37 23.17
C GLU A 54 -8.73 14.75 22.70
N LYS A 55 -9.64 15.71 22.50
CA LYS A 55 -9.34 17.06 21.99
C LYS A 55 -8.51 17.01 20.71
N CYS A 56 -8.88 16.13 19.77
CA CYS A 56 -8.21 16.01 18.48
C CYS A 56 -8.57 17.23 17.61
N GLU A 57 -7.54 17.86 17.02
CA GLU A 57 -7.67 19.03 16.16
C GLU A 57 -7.82 18.64 14.68
N ALA A 58 -7.38 17.43 14.31
CA ALA A 58 -7.62 16.84 12.99
C ALA A 58 -7.65 15.31 13.04
N ALA A 59 -8.20 14.69 11.99
CA ALA A 59 -8.24 13.24 11.83
C ALA A 59 -7.78 12.81 10.44
N LEU A 60 -7.03 11.71 10.38
CA LEU A 60 -6.56 11.05 9.16
C LEU A 60 -7.13 9.62 9.11
N ALA A 61 -7.96 9.33 8.11
CA ALA A 61 -8.41 7.97 7.84
C ALA A 61 -7.53 7.28 6.78
N LEU A 62 -6.95 6.14 7.14
CA LEU A 62 -6.13 5.30 6.27
C LEU A 62 -6.85 3.98 6.02
N HIS A 63 -7.91 4.09 5.22
CA HIS A 63 -8.66 3.05 4.50
C HIS A 63 -9.96 3.71 4.02
N LEU A 64 -10.08 4.03 2.73
CA LEU A 64 -11.19 4.87 2.22
C LEU A 64 -12.58 4.32 2.59
N TYR A 65 -12.76 3.00 2.56
CA TYR A 65 -14.01 2.37 2.98
C TYR A 65 -14.29 2.44 4.49
N ARG A 66 -13.54 1.72 5.33
CA ARG A 66 -13.85 1.65 6.77
C ARG A 66 -13.61 2.98 7.48
N GLY A 67 -12.41 3.55 7.34
CA GLY A 67 -12.06 4.83 7.96
C GLY A 67 -12.88 5.99 7.40
N GLY A 68 -13.10 6.02 6.08
CA GLY A 68 -13.90 7.07 5.44
C GLY A 68 -15.37 7.05 5.85
N ARG A 69 -15.98 5.86 5.99
CA ARG A 69 -17.38 5.71 6.48
C ARG A 69 -17.56 6.30 7.87
N LEU A 70 -16.55 6.20 8.72
CA LEU A 70 -16.60 6.66 10.11
C LEU A 70 -16.34 8.16 10.27
N LEU A 71 -15.55 8.78 9.37
CA LEU A 71 -15.26 10.22 9.40
C LEU A 71 -16.27 11.09 8.63
N GLN A 72 -17.41 10.53 8.20
CA GLN A 72 -18.47 11.23 7.44
C GLN A 72 -18.01 11.98 6.18
N PHE A 73 -16.85 11.66 5.61
CA PHE A 73 -16.52 12.13 4.27
C PHE A 73 -17.39 11.37 3.27
N ALA A 74 -18.09 12.12 2.41
CA ALA A 74 -18.99 11.57 1.40
C ALA A 74 -18.24 10.64 0.44
N VAL A 75 -18.25 9.33 0.73
CA VAL A 75 -17.82 8.30 -0.21
C VAL A 75 -19.03 7.42 -0.48
N ALA A 76 -19.63 7.62 -1.64
CA ALA A 76 -20.69 6.77 -2.13
C ALA A 76 -20.10 5.39 -2.48
N PHE A 77 -20.41 4.38 -1.66
CA PHE A 77 -20.15 2.97 -2.00
C PHE A 77 -21.42 2.34 -2.57
N THR A 78 -21.26 1.56 -3.63
CA THR A 78 -22.33 0.73 -4.18
C THR A 78 -22.68 -0.39 -3.21
N GLU A 79 -23.96 -0.81 -3.17
CA GLU A 79 -24.45 -1.92 -2.31
C GLU A 79 -23.59 -3.21 -2.35
N PRO A 80 -23.07 -3.66 -3.50
CA PRO A 80 -22.23 -4.86 -3.58
C PRO A 80 -20.95 -4.76 -2.73
N MET A 81 -20.33 -3.57 -2.65
CA MET A 81 -19.11 -3.35 -1.87
C MET A 81 -19.37 -3.39 -0.36
N ARG A 82 -20.63 -3.14 0.07
CA ARG A 82 -21.03 -3.23 1.47
C ARG A 82 -21.12 -4.69 1.92
N GLU A 83 -21.70 -5.56 1.11
CA GLU A 83 -21.87 -6.99 1.41
C GLU A 83 -20.52 -7.73 1.51
N THR A 84 -19.55 -7.40 0.64
CA THR A 84 -18.24 -8.08 0.63
C THR A 84 -17.40 -7.81 1.89
N ALA A 85 -17.61 -6.67 2.56
CA ALA A 85 -16.84 -6.28 3.75
C ALA A 85 -17.32 -6.93 5.06
N HIS A 86 -18.53 -7.50 5.07
CA HIS A 86 -19.10 -8.20 6.23
C HIS A 86 -18.82 -9.72 6.21
N ALA A 87 -18.48 -10.28 5.04
CA ALA A 87 -18.09 -11.68 4.90
C ALA A 87 -16.58 -11.87 5.21
N GLN A 88 -16.19 -13.09 5.59
CA GLN A 88 -14.78 -13.45 5.80
C GLN A 88 -13.89 -12.91 4.67
N TRP A 89 -12.88 -12.12 5.05
CA TRP A 89 -12.09 -11.24 4.18
C TRP A 89 -11.17 -11.96 3.19
N VAL A 90 -11.07 -13.28 3.33
CA VAL A 90 -10.49 -14.15 2.32
C VAL A 90 -11.58 -15.17 1.98
N ASP A 91 -12.01 -15.17 0.73
CA ASP A 91 -13.01 -16.13 0.25
C ASP A 91 -12.52 -17.55 0.59
N PRO A 92 -13.24 -18.31 1.43
CA PRO A 92 -12.82 -19.63 1.90
C PRO A 92 -12.89 -20.69 0.79
N VAL A 93 -13.70 -20.46 -0.26
CA VAL A 93 -13.71 -21.28 -1.47
C VAL A 93 -12.44 -21.00 -2.26
N LEU A 94 -12.18 -19.73 -2.58
CA LEU A 94 -10.96 -19.33 -3.30
C LEU A 94 -9.69 -19.75 -2.56
N THR A 95 -9.65 -19.63 -1.23
CA THR A 95 -8.51 -20.06 -0.40
C THR A 95 -8.24 -21.54 -0.57
N ARG A 96 -9.29 -22.38 -0.53
CA ARG A 96 -9.15 -23.83 -0.72
C ARG A 96 -8.67 -24.15 -2.13
N GLU A 97 -9.21 -23.47 -3.14
CA GLU A 97 -8.79 -23.65 -4.54
C GLU A 97 -7.33 -23.29 -4.76
N VAL A 98 -6.88 -22.14 -4.23
CA VAL A 98 -5.48 -21.69 -4.34
C VAL A 98 -4.56 -22.66 -3.61
N LYS A 99 -4.87 -23.06 -2.37
CA LYS A 99 -4.06 -24.05 -1.63
C LYS A 99 -3.94 -25.38 -2.39
N ALA A 100 -5.05 -25.88 -2.94
CA ALA A 100 -5.05 -27.10 -3.73
C ALA A 100 -4.25 -26.97 -5.03
N LYS A 101 -4.23 -25.78 -5.67
CA LYS A 101 -3.41 -25.51 -6.86
C LYS A 101 -1.93 -25.42 -6.50
N VAL A 102 -1.57 -24.71 -5.44
CA VAL A 102 -0.18 -24.59 -4.96
C VAL A 102 0.40 -25.97 -4.62
N GLN A 103 -0.35 -26.82 -3.91
CA GLN A 103 0.12 -28.18 -3.57
C GLN A 103 0.42 -29.06 -4.79
N ARG A 104 -0.22 -28.81 -5.93
CA ARG A 104 -0.06 -29.58 -7.16
C ARG A 104 0.95 -28.98 -8.14
N ALA A 105 1.29 -27.70 -7.99
CA ALA A 105 2.16 -27.00 -8.93
C ALA A 105 3.63 -27.15 -8.51
N ALA A 106 4.41 -27.87 -9.31
CA ALA A 106 5.86 -27.95 -9.12
C ALA A 106 6.49 -26.54 -9.22
N GLY A 107 7.40 -26.22 -8.31
CA GLY A 107 8.09 -24.92 -8.29
C GLY A 107 7.31 -23.76 -7.67
N VAL A 108 6.08 -23.97 -7.17
CA VAL A 108 5.32 -22.96 -6.45
C VAL A 108 5.46 -23.19 -4.95
N ARG A 109 5.88 -22.16 -4.22
CA ARG A 109 5.99 -22.18 -2.76
C ARG A 109 5.13 -21.07 -2.17
N GLN A 110 4.17 -21.43 -1.33
CA GLN A 110 3.45 -20.46 -0.52
C GLN A 110 4.29 -20.17 0.74
N ILE A 111 4.61 -18.90 0.96
CA ILE A 111 5.30 -18.43 2.16
C ILE A 111 4.28 -17.64 2.97
N GLY A 112 4.33 -17.78 4.30
CA GLY A 112 3.52 -16.98 5.21
C GLY A 112 4.01 -15.53 5.29
N GLU A 113 3.44 -14.78 6.21
CA GLU A 113 3.92 -13.45 6.56
C GLU A 113 5.37 -13.53 7.06
N LEU A 114 6.19 -12.55 6.67
CA LEU A 114 7.58 -12.43 7.08
C LEU A 114 7.81 -11.09 7.78
N PRO A 115 8.71 -11.03 8.77
CA PRO A 115 9.28 -9.78 9.22
C PRO A 115 9.84 -8.97 8.05
N GLN A 116 9.82 -7.64 8.15
CA GLN A 116 10.19 -6.78 7.03
C GLN A 116 11.62 -7.01 6.53
N GLU A 117 12.57 -7.24 7.44
CA GLU A 117 13.96 -7.53 7.09
C GLU A 117 14.10 -8.84 6.31
N ASP A 118 13.39 -9.89 6.72
CA ASP A 118 13.37 -11.19 6.05
C ASP A 118 12.66 -11.11 4.70
N LEU A 119 11.57 -10.34 4.61
CA LEU A 119 10.90 -10.06 3.34
C LEU A 119 11.85 -9.36 2.37
N HIS A 120 12.55 -8.32 2.80
CA HIS A 120 13.51 -7.61 1.95
C HIS A 120 14.68 -8.50 1.53
N ALA A 121 15.18 -9.35 2.42
CA ALA A 121 16.21 -10.34 2.09
C ALA A 121 15.70 -11.36 1.07
N ALA A 122 14.47 -11.86 1.22
CA ALA A 122 13.85 -12.77 0.27
C ALA A 122 13.68 -12.12 -1.10
N VAL A 123 13.13 -10.90 -1.15
CA VAL A 123 12.92 -10.15 -2.39
C VAL A 123 14.23 -9.90 -3.12
N LYS A 124 15.31 -9.49 -2.43
CA LYS A 124 16.64 -9.30 -3.03
C LYS A 124 17.21 -10.56 -3.69
N ASN A 125 16.77 -11.74 -3.25
CA ASN A 125 17.17 -13.03 -3.83
C ASN A 125 16.21 -13.52 -4.92
N CYS A 126 15.11 -12.81 -5.19
CA CYS A 126 14.21 -13.10 -6.30
C CYS A 126 14.77 -12.53 -7.60
N PHE A 127 14.53 -13.25 -8.71
CA PHE A 127 14.82 -12.75 -10.05
C PHE A 127 13.92 -11.56 -10.44
N ALA A 128 12.66 -11.60 -10.04
CA ALA A 128 11.70 -10.52 -10.29
C ALA A 128 10.54 -10.61 -9.29
N VAL A 129 9.87 -9.48 -9.09
CA VAL A 129 8.60 -9.39 -8.36
C VAL A 129 7.45 -9.25 -9.37
N VAL A 130 6.37 -9.99 -9.15
CA VAL A 130 5.17 -9.93 -9.99
C VAL A 130 4.01 -9.34 -9.18
N ASN A 131 3.49 -8.20 -9.61
CA ASN A 131 2.23 -7.65 -9.10
C ASN A 131 1.11 -7.92 -10.12
N SER A 132 0.22 -8.86 -9.81
CA SER A 132 -0.89 -9.26 -10.69
C SER A 132 -2.25 -8.72 -10.27
N SER A 133 -2.29 -7.75 -9.34
CA SER A 133 -3.50 -7.13 -8.79
C SER A 133 -4.44 -6.63 -9.89
N VAL A 134 -5.74 -6.83 -9.71
CA VAL A 134 -6.79 -6.35 -10.63
C VAL A 134 -7.22 -4.91 -10.35
N SER A 135 -6.97 -4.44 -9.12
CA SER A 135 -7.19 -3.07 -8.68
C SER A 135 -6.14 -2.76 -7.62
N GLU A 136 -5.53 -1.58 -7.71
CA GLU A 136 -4.43 -1.18 -6.84
C GLU A 136 -4.40 0.35 -6.74
N GLY A 137 -4.00 0.86 -5.58
CA GLY A 137 -3.64 2.27 -5.44
C GLY A 137 -2.20 2.48 -5.88
N MET A 138 -1.36 2.99 -4.98
CA MET A 138 0.09 3.01 -5.18
C MET A 138 0.70 1.81 -4.47
N SER A 139 1.20 0.83 -5.22
CA SER A 139 1.71 -0.43 -4.65
C SER A 139 3.05 -0.22 -3.94
N ALA A 140 3.06 -0.34 -2.62
CA ALA A 140 4.28 -0.31 -1.82
C ALA A 140 5.24 -1.44 -2.21
N ALA A 141 4.72 -2.65 -2.49
CA ALA A 141 5.53 -3.80 -2.90
C ALA A 141 6.32 -3.55 -4.21
N ILE A 142 5.74 -2.79 -5.15
CA ILE A 142 6.44 -2.37 -6.38
C ILE A 142 7.58 -1.40 -6.04
N LEU A 143 7.31 -0.40 -5.21
CA LEU A 143 8.32 0.59 -4.79
C LEU A 143 9.46 -0.07 -4.00
N GLU A 144 9.14 -0.99 -3.10
CA GLU A 144 10.11 -1.78 -2.34
C GLU A 144 10.97 -2.63 -3.27
N ALA A 145 10.39 -3.35 -4.23
CA ALA A 145 11.14 -4.14 -5.22
C ALA A 145 12.09 -3.26 -6.05
N MET A 146 11.61 -2.12 -6.55
CA MET A 146 12.44 -1.15 -7.28
C MET A 146 13.58 -0.61 -6.42
N ASP A 147 13.32 -0.29 -5.14
CA ASP A 147 14.35 0.17 -4.21
C ASP A 147 15.36 -0.92 -3.88
N LEU A 148 14.93 -2.17 -3.83
CA LEU A 148 15.80 -3.35 -3.63
C LEU A 148 16.53 -3.76 -4.92
N GLN A 149 16.36 -3.01 -6.01
CA GLN A 149 16.95 -3.26 -7.32
C GLN A 149 16.51 -4.60 -7.94
N VAL A 150 15.26 -4.98 -7.70
CA VAL A 150 14.64 -6.20 -8.25
C VAL A 150 13.66 -5.81 -9.36
N PRO A 151 13.77 -6.40 -10.57
CA PRO A 151 12.84 -6.15 -11.66
C PRO A 151 11.38 -6.37 -11.26
N VAL A 152 10.47 -5.55 -11.78
CA VAL A 152 9.03 -5.67 -11.55
C VAL A 152 8.30 -5.98 -12.85
N LEU A 153 7.45 -7.01 -12.83
CA LEU A 153 6.38 -7.21 -13.80
C LEU A 153 5.05 -6.89 -13.12
N ALA A 154 4.29 -5.94 -13.65
CA ALA A 154 3.03 -5.53 -13.04
C ALA A 154 1.89 -5.53 -14.06
N ARG A 155 0.68 -5.87 -13.61
CA ARG A 155 -0.52 -5.74 -14.45
C ARG A 155 -0.71 -4.28 -14.83
N ASN A 156 -1.04 -4.00 -16.09
CA ASN A 156 -1.31 -2.67 -16.62
C ASN A 156 -2.67 -2.16 -16.15
N ILE A 157 -2.70 -1.66 -14.92
CA ILE A 157 -3.83 -0.97 -14.31
C ILE A 157 -3.37 0.44 -13.88
N PRO A 158 -4.28 1.41 -13.72
CA PRO A 158 -3.92 2.80 -13.42
C PRO A 158 -2.96 2.95 -12.22
N GLY A 159 -3.19 2.20 -11.14
CA GLY A 159 -2.34 2.24 -9.94
C GLY A 159 -0.90 1.79 -10.18
N ASN A 160 -0.72 0.68 -10.91
CA ASN A 160 0.60 0.19 -11.26
C ASN A 160 1.28 1.08 -12.31
N ALA A 161 0.54 1.57 -13.31
CA ALA A 161 1.07 2.44 -14.36
C ALA A 161 1.46 3.84 -13.85
N ALA A 162 0.94 4.27 -12.70
CA ALA A 162 1.38 5.50 -12.03
C ALA A 162 2.81 5.39 -11.45
N VAL A 163 3.32 4.17 -11.25
CA VAL A 163 4.64 3.89 -10.65
C VAL A 163 5.59 3.26 -11.67
N VAL A 164 5.09 2.34 -12.49
CA VAL A 164 5.87 1.58 -13.46
C VAL A 164 5.70 2.20 -14.84
N LYS A 165 6.80 2.66 -15.43
CA LYS A 165 6.87 3.03 -16.84
C LYS A 165 7.37 1.83 -17.63
N HIS A 166 6.50 1.28 -18.48
CA HIS A 166 6.78 0.06 -19.27
C HIS A 166 8.10 0.18 -20.05
N GLN A 167 8.95 -0.85 -19.93
CA GLN A 167 10.30 -0.94 -20.50
C GLN A 167 11.29 0.15 -20.04
N VAL A 168 10.92 0.97 -19.06
CA VAL A 168 11.81 2.01 -18.51
C VAL A 168 12.13 1.74 -17.05
N THR A 169 11.13 1.56 -16.18
CA THR A 169 11.33 1.25 -14.75
C THR A 169 10.84 -0.14 -14.36
N GLY A 170 10.18 -0.84 -15.28
CA GLY A 170 9.66 -2.19 -15.12
C GLY A 170 8.86 -2.61 -16.35
N LEU A 171 8.19 -3.76 -16.28
CA LEU A 171 7.39 -4.30 -17.38
C LEU A 171 5.91 -4.34 -17.01
N LEU A 172 5.07 -3.71 -17.83
CA LEU A 172 3.61 -3.78 -17.70
C LEU A 172 3.02 -4.84 -18.63
N PHE A 173 2.10 -5.66 -18.12
CA PHE A 173 1.37 -6.68 -18.90
C PHE A 173 -0.14 -6.57 -18.72
N SER A 174 -0.91 -6.94 -19.74
CA SER A 174 -2.37 -6.82 -19.76
C SER A 174 -3.03 -8.18 -19.48
N ASP A 175 -2.40 -9.26 -19.94
CA ASP A 175 -2.91 -10.63 -19.88
C ASP A 175 -1.79 -11.66 -19.56
N PRO A 176 -2.15 -12.93 -19.26
CA PRO A 176 -1.18 -13.96 -18.95
C PRO A 176 -0.19 -14.28 -20.07
N GLN A 177 -0.59 -14.14 -21.34
CA GLN A 177 0.26 -14.44 -22.49
C GLN A 177 1.34 -13.37 -22.64
N GLU A 178 0.97 -12.10 -22.54
CA GLU A 178 1.90 -10.97 -22.52
C GLU A 178 2.86 -11.07 -21.32
N PHE A 179 2.36 -11.44 -20.15
CA PHE A 179 3.20 -11.70 -18.97
C PHE A 179 4.28 -12.75 -19.27
N VAL A 180 3.92 -13.89 -19.87
CA VAL A 180 4.89 -14.95 -20.21
C VAL A 180 5.93 -14.45 -21.21
N GLN A 181 5.52 -13.67 -22.22
CA GLN A 181 6.45 -13.10 -23.20
C GLN A 181 7.46 -12.15 -22.55
N LEU A 182 6.97 -11.24 -21.69
CA LEU A 182 7.81 -10.28 -20.99
C LEU A 182 8.73 -10.94 -19.96
N ALA A 183 8.24 -11.96 -19.24
CA ALA A 183 9.06 -12.74 -18.32
C ALA A 183 10.19 -13.48 -19.06
N LYS A 184 9.90 -14.10 -20.21
CA LYS A 184 10.93 -14.73 -21.05
C LYS A 184 11.94 -13.72 -21.57
N ARG A 185 11.48 -12.55 -22.03
CA ARG A 185 12.35 -11.47 -22.50
C ARG A 185 13.30 -11.02 -21.39
N LEU A 186 12.77 -10.78 -20.19
CA LEU A 186 13.57 -10.39 -19.03
C LEU A 186 14.66 -11.41 -18.71
N VAL A 187 14.36 -12.72 -18.78
CA VAL A 187 15.34 -13.79 -18.59
C VAL A 187 16.42 -13.81 -19.68
N SER A 188 16.05 -13.52 -20.92
CA SER A 188 16.96 -13.58 -22.08
C SER A 188 17.76 -12.30 -22.34
N ASP A 189 17.40 -11.18 -21.73
CA ASP A 189 17.94 -9.85 -22.03
C ASP A 189 18.48 -9.16 -20.76
N PRO A 190 19.73 -9.48 -20.35
CA PRO A 190 20.36 -8.87 -19.19
C PRO A 190 20.58 -7.35 -19.32
N ALA A 191 20.62 -6.83 -20.55
CA ALA A 191 20.77 -5.39 -20.78
C ALA A 191 19.49 -4.67 -20.40
N LEU A 192 18.33 -5.17 -20.84
CA LEU A 192 17.02 -4.68 -20.41
C LEU A 192 16.87 -4.76 -18.89
N GLU A 193 17.19 -5.89 -18.27
CA GLU A 193 17.11 -6.08 -16.82
C GLU A 193 17.91 -4.99 -16.08
N LYS A 194 19.18 -4.81 -16.46
CA LYS A 194 20.07 -3.82 -15.85
C LYS A 194 19.54 -2.40 -15.99
N GLU A 195 19.00 -2.05 -17.16
CA GLU A 195 18.46 -0.72 -17.43
C GLU A 195 17.20 -0.45 -16.60
N ILE A 196 16.22 -1.35 -16.61
CA ILE A 196 14.96 -1.13 -15.88
C ILE A 196 15.17 -1.10 -14.37
N VAL A 197 16.11 -1.89 -13.85
CA VAL A 197 16.48 -1.90 -12.43
C VAL A 197 17.12 -0.59 -12.01
N ALA A 198 18.10 -0.11 -12.79
CA ALA A 198 18.78 1.15 -12.50
C ALA A 198 17.80 2.34 -12.52
N ASN A 199 16.93 2.38 -13.54
CA ASN A 199 15.91 3.40 -13.68
C ASN A 199 14.83 3.32 -12.59
N GLY A 200 14.39 2.11 -12.23
CA GLY A 200 13.44 1.90 -11.13
C GLY A 200 13.97 2.42 -9.80
N LYS A 201 15.22 2.08 -9.46
CA LYS A 201 15.89 2.60 -8.25
C LYS A 201 16.02 4.13 -8.27
N ALA A 202 16.42 4.70 -9.41
CA ALA A 202 16.52 6.15 -9.57
C ALA A 202 15.15 6.84 -9.40
N TYR A 203 14.10 6.28 -10.00
CA TYR A 203 12.74 6.77 -9.88
C TYR A 203 12.25 6.78 -8.43
N VAL A 204 12.42 5.69 -7.68
CA VAL A 204 12.05 5.64 -6.25
C VAL A 204 12.81 6.70 -5.45
N ARG A 205 14.12 6.82 -5.65
CA ARG A 205 14.95 7.81 -4.96
C ARG A 205 14.50 9.25 -5.24
N MET A 206 14.10 9.55 -6.47
CA MET A 206 13.72 10.91 -6.88
C MET A 206 12.30 11.28 -6.49
N HIS A 207 11.35 10.34 -6.56
CA HIS A 207 9.92 10.64 -6.45
C HIS A 207 9.26 10.11 -5.17
N HIS A 208 9.84 9.10 -4.54
CA HIS A 208 9.24 8.37 -3.41
C HIS A 208 10.14 8.40 -2.17
N SER A 209 10.85 9.52 -1.96
CA SER A 209 11.72 9.71 -0.81
C SER A 209 10.92 9.87 0.48
N TRP A 210 11.17 9.00 1.45
CA TRP A 210 10.68 9.11 2.84
C TRP A 210 10.86 10.49 3.45
N ARG A 211 12.01 11.13 3.19
CA ARG A 211 12.29 12.47 3.69
C ARG A 211 11.34 13.51 3.09
N VAL A 212 11.07 13.40 1.79
CA VAL A 212 10.14 14.30 1.09
C VAL A 212 8.71 14.06 1.54
N GLU A 213 8.30 12.81 1.76
CA GLU A 213 6.99 12.44 2.34
C GLU A 213 6.81 13.10 3.71
N ARG A 214 7.75 12.87 4.63
CA ARG A 214 7.77 13.49 5.97
C ARG A 214 7.64 15.01 5.91
N ASP A 215 8.53 15.65 5.15
CA ASP A 215 8.59 17.11 5.07
C ASP A 215 7.29 17.67 4.47
N THR A 216 6.62 16.93 3.59
CA THR A 216 5.33 17.30 2.99
C THR A 216 4.20 17.21 4.01
N TYR A 217 4.08 16.12 4.77
CA TYR A 217 3.07 16.01 5.83
C TYR A 217 3.25 17.10 6.90
N GLN A 218 4.49 17.35 7.33
CA GLN A 218 4.78 18.42 8.29
C GLN A 218 4.42 19.81 7.75
N ARG A 219 4.72 20.10 6.47
CA ARG A 219 4.31 21.37 5.85
C ARG A 219 2.80 21.50 5.76
N LEU A 220 2.08 20.43 5.42
CA LEU A 220 0.63 20.44 5.31
C LEU A 220 -0.02 20.79 6.66
N LEU A 221 0.42 20.14 7.74
CA LEU A 221 -0.11 20.46 9.07
C LEU A 221 0.21 21.87 9.51
N ARG A 222 1.44 22.36 9.30
CA ARG A 222 1.77 23.76 9.61
C ARG A 222 0.87 24.76 8.87
N LYS A 223 0.48 24.46 7.62
CA LYS A 223 -0.48 25.28 6.89
C LYS A 223 -1.87 25.23 7.52
N LEU A 224 -2.32 24.06 7.96
CA LEU A 224 -3.62 23.90 8.63
C LEU A 224 -3.64 24.57 10.02
N GLU A 225 -2.52 24.57 10.74
CA GLU A 225 -2.35 25.32 11.99
C GLU A 225 -2.31 26.85 11.77
N GLY A 226 -1.88 27.28 10.57
CA GLY A 226 -1.65 28.68 10.21
C GLY A 226 -2.72 29.33 9.33
N SER A 227 -3.88 28.69 9.13
CA SER A 227 -5.06 29.32 8.52
C SER A 227 -6.04 29.74 9.63
N PRO A 228 -5.90 30.93 10.22
CA PRO A 228 -7.04 31.56 10.86
C PRO A 228 -8.09 31.81 9.78
N GLU A 229 -9.34 31.53 10.12
CA GLU A 229 -10.52 31.90 9.36
C GLU A 229 -10.43 33.39 8.97
N ASP A 230 -10.45 33.68 7.67
CA ASP A 230 -10.93 34.96 7.14
C ASP A 230 -12.46 34.88 6.97
#